data_AF-A0A239KTV6-F1
#
_entry.id   AF-A0A239KTV6-F1
#
_cell.length_a   1.000
_cell.length_b   1.000
_cell.length_c   1.000
_cell.angle_alpha   90.00
_cell.angle_beta   90.00
_cell.angle_gamma   90.00
#
_symmetry.space_group_name_H-M   'P 1'
#
loop_
_entity.id
_entity.type
_entity.pdbx_description
1 polymer ?
#
loop_
_entity_poly.entity_id
_entity_poly.type
_entity_poly.pdbx_seq_one_letter_code
_entity_poly.pdbx_strand_id
1 'polypeptide(L)'
;MIGRFLGLAAVIAVVSVGVAGIAGRTTSMNAVGAADAGGDDNGNWTTEKRKHGGWSASPRGARGSPGEVRLGRAGDSHFYADANVDGTKIRMMVDSGASIVALTRRDAEAIGIDVDSLPIAGSANTAGGLVPVRPVTLDSVDVEGIEVRGVEAAVLDADMGVSLLGQSYLSKLDAVNVEGDTMTLR
;
A
#
# COMPACT_ATOMS: atom_id res chain seq x y z
N MET A 1 -21.21 0.64 -25.57
CA MET A 1 -20.60 1.43 -24.48
C MET A 1 -19.38 0.66 -24.02
N ILE A 2 -18.18 1.10 -24.42
CA ILE A 2 -16.93 0.45 -24.03
C ILE A 2 -16.47 1.14 -22.75
N GLY A 3 -16.66 0.46 -21.62
CA GLY A 3 -16.19 0.93 -20.32
C GLY A 3 -14.67 1.00 -20.32
N ARG A 4 -14.13 2.18 -20.01
CA ARG A 4 -12.70 2.37 -19.78
C ARG A 4 -12.35 1.68 -18.46
N PHE A 5 -11.70 0.53 -18.54
CA PHE A 5 -11.07 -0.12 -17.39
C PHE A 5 -9.86 0.72 -16.99
N LEU A 6 -10.04 1.59 -15.99
CA LEU A 6 -8.92 2.23 -15.30
C LEU A 6 -8.49 1.28 -14.17
N GLY A 7 -7.76 0.22 -14.53
CA GLY A 7 -7.01 -0.55 -13.54
C GLY A 7 -5.82 0.31 -13.11
N LEU A 8 -5.91 0.89 -11.91
CA LEU A 8 -4.82 1.67 -11.33
C LEU A 8 -3.73 0.68 -10.88
N ALA A 9 -2.84 0.29 -11.80
CA ALA A 9 -1.58 -0.31 -11.40
C ALA A 9 -0.76 0.80 -10.74
N ALA A 10 -0.71 0.81 -9.40
CA ALA A 10 0.22 1.66 -8.67
C ALA A 10 1.62 1.09 -8.87
N VAL A 11 2.31 1.51 -9.93
CA VAL A 11 3.74 1.24 -10.05
C VAL A 11 4.41 1.97 -8.90
N ILE A 12 4.86 1.26 -7.86
CA ILE A 12 5.61 1.81 -6.73
C ILE A 12 7.06 1.39 -6.88
N ALA A 13 7.88 2.27 -7.47
CA ALA A 13 9.32 2.08 -7.55
C ALA A 13 9.99 2.94 -6.47
N VAL A 14 10.59 2.31 -5.46
CA VAL A 14 11.37 3.03 -4.45
C VAL A 14 12.74 3.35 -5.03
N VAL A 15 13.02 4.63 -5.21
CA VAL A 15 14.34 5.14 -5.58
C VAL A 15 15.04 5.57 -4.31
N SER A 16 16.05 4.80 -3.91
CA SER A 16 16.90 5.15 -2.77
C SER A 16 17.93 6.19 -3.19
N VAL A 17 17.97 7.34 -2.52
CA VAL A 17 19.03 8.36 -2.66
C VAL A 17 19.76 8.46 -1.32
N GLY A 18 21.00 7.96 -1.24
CA GLY A 18 21.99 8.34 -0.21
C GLY A 18 23.12 9.12 -0.89
N VAL A 19 23.81 10.11 -0.33
CA VAL A 19 24.06 10.57 1.05
C VAL A 19 24.03 12.12 1.05
N ALA A 20 23.57 12.73 2.15
CA ALA A 20 23.54 14.18 2.36
C ALA A 20 24.95 14.78 2.57
N GLY A 21 25.32 15.77 1.77
CA GLY A 21 26.42 16.69 2.03
C GLY A 21 25.90 17.97 2.68
N ILE A 22 26.34 18.25 3.90
CA ILE A 22 26.03 19.47 4.66
C ILE A 22 26.86 20.63 4.10
N ALA A 23 26.20 21.68 3.58
CA ALA A 23 26.77 23.02 3.44
C ALA A 23 25.63 24.06 3.49
N GLY A 24 25.72 25.00 4.44
CA GLY A 24 24.64 25.92 4.77
C GLY A 24 24.68 27.29 4.09
N ARG A 25 23.79 28.15 4.63
CA ARG A 25 23.66 29.63 4.59
C ARG A 25 22.69 30.29 3.59
N THR A 26 21.57 30.74 4.18
CA THR A 26 20.98 32.11 4.21
C THR A 26 20.39 32.80 2.96
N THR A 27 19.06 33.01 3.06
CA THR A 27 18.24 34.23 2.83
C THR A 27 18.10 34.84 1.42
N SER A 28 16.86 34.94 0.92
CA SER A 28 16.22 36.23 0.58
C SER A 28 14.73 36.07 0.24
N MET A 29 13.93 37.00 0.76
CA MET A 29 12.53 37.26 0.46
C MET A 29 12.36 37.85 -0.96
N ASN A 30 11.21 37.65 -1.62
CA ASN A 30 10.29 38.73 -2.02
C ASN A 30 8.96 38.18 -2.60
N ALA A 31 7.88 38.89 -2.32
CA ALA A 31 6.48 38.62 -2.63
C ALA A 31 6.02 39.15 -3.99
N VAL A 32 4.84 38.68 -4.45
CA VAL A 32 3.70 39.37 -5.14
C VAL A 32 2.74 38.26 -5.66
N GLY A 33 1.41 38.27 -5.61
CA GLY A 33 0.37 39.18 -5.15
C GLY A 33 -0.95 38.86 -5.91
N ALA A 34 -2.08 38.80 -5.18
CA ALA A 34 -3.51 38.91 -5.60
C ALA A 34 -4.06 37.84 -6.58
N ALA A 35 -5.34 37.43 -6.64
CA ALA A 35 -6.67 37.89 -6.18
C ALA A 35 -7.59 36.61 -6.21
N ASP A 36 -8.60 36.38 -5.35
CA ASP A 36 -10.00 36.87 -5.26
C ASP A 36 -11.08 35.79 -5.53
N ALA A 37 -12.21 35.91 -4.83
CA ALA A 37 -13.49 35.17 -4.91
C ALA A 37 -13.48 33.68 -4.49
N GLY A 38 -14.33 33.17 -3.59
CA GLY A 38 -15.66 33.57 -3.11
C GLY A 38 -16.56 32.32 -3.16
N GLY A 39 -17.29 31.99 -2.08
CA GLY A 39 -18.37 30.99 -2.13
C GLY A 39 -18.40 30.04 -0.93
N ASP A 40 -19.19 30.43 0.08
CA ASP A 40 -19.51 29.65 1.26
C ASP A 40 -20.77 28.81 0.97
N ASP A 41 -20.63 27.50 0.72
CA ASP A 41 -21.79 26.62 0.49
C ASP A 41 -21.76 25.44 1.48
N ASN A 42 -22.33 25.68 2.66
CA ASN A 42 -22.56 24.72 3.73
C ASN A 42 -23.87 23.92 3.50
N GLY A 43 -23.79 22.82 2.75
CA GLY A 43 -24.91 21.90 2.53
C GLY A 43 -25.07 20.84 3.61
N ASN A 44 -26.01 21.06 4.53
CA ASN A 44 -26.52 20.12 5.54
C ASN A 44 -27.16 18.86 4.89
N TRP A 45 -26.76 17.65 5.32
CA TRP A 45 -27.24 16.37 4.76
C TRP A 45 -28.19 15.57 5.66
N THR A 46 -28.92 16.22 6.58
CA THR A 46 -30.04 15.54 7.25
C THR A 46 -31.16 15.27 6.24
N THR A 47 -31.19 14.08 5.65
CA THR A 47 -32.34 13.18 5.44
C THR A 47 -32.06 12.21 4.29
N GLU A 48 -31.38 11.09 4.56
CA GLU A 48 -31.72 9.80 3.94
C GLU A 48 -31.29 8.67 4.91
N LYS A 49 -32.26 7.98 5.51
CA LYS A 49 -32.03 6.70 6.18
C LYS A 49 -31.59 5.68 5.13
N ARG A 50 -30.29 5.42 4.98
CA ARG A 50 -29.81 4.25 4.24
C ARG A 50 -29.54 3.09 5.20
N LYS A 51 -30.43 2.10 5.06
CA LYS A 51 -30.37 0.72 5.57
C LYS A 51 -28.94 0.22 5.84
N HIS A 52 -28.73 -0.25 7.07
CA HIS A 52 -27.64 -1.19 7.40
C HIS A 52 -27.69 -2.39 6.45
N GLY A 53 -26.73 -2.47 5.53
CA GLY A 53 -26.40 -3.65 4.74
C GLY A 53 -25.17 -4.31 5.35
N GLY A 54 -25.33 -5.54 5.85
CA GLY A 54 -24.32 -6.29 6.58
C GLY A 54 -23.01 -6.50 5.80
N TRP A 55 -21.92 -6.57 6.55
CA TRP A 55 -20.61 -6.95 6.03
C TRP A 55 -20.70 -8.31 5.35
N SER A 56 -20.62 -8.33 4.01
CA SER A 56 -20.41 -9.57 3.27
C SER A 56 -18.96 -10.00 3.49
N ALA A 57 -18.75 -11.01 4.32
CA ALA A 57 -17.45 -11.64 4.47
C ALA A 57 -16.96 -12.13 3.10
N SER A 58 -15.77 -11.69 2.67
CA SER A 58 -15.08 -12.28 1.53
C SER A 58 -14.90 -13.78 1.76
N PRO A 59 -14.91 -14.63 0.72
CA PRO A 59 -14.66 -16.06 0.88
C PRO A 59 -13.29 -16.23 1.50
N ARG A 60 -13.22 -16.92 2.66
CA ARG A 60 -11.95 -17.39 3.22
C ARG A 60 -11.24 -18.19 2.13
N GLY A 61 -9.97 -17.89 1.87
CA GLY A 61 -9.13 -18.61 0.91
C GLY A 61 -9.35 -20.12 1.07
N ALA A 62 -9.66 -20.80 -0.03
CA ALA A 62 -9.70 -22.25 -0.01
C ALA A 62 -8.25 -22.70 0.16
N ARG A 63 -7.92 -23.25 1.34
CA ARG A 63 -6.58 -23.79 1.65
C ARG A 63 -6.14 -24.70 0.50
N GLY A 64 -5.13 -24.27 -0.24
CA GLY A 64 -4.47 -25.10 -1.25
C GLY A 64 -3.74 -26.26 -0.57
N SER A 65 -3.06 -27.07 -1.37
CA SER A 65 -2.06 -28.01 -0.83
C SER A 65 -1.07 -27.26 0.07
N PRO A 66 -0.42 -27.92 1.05
CA PRO A 66 0.60 -27.26 1.87
C PRO A 66 1.60 -26.48 0.99
N GLY A 67 1.76 -25.18 1.26
CA GLY A 67 2.59 -24.29 0.43
C GLY A 67 1.89 -23.73 -0.82
N GLU A 68 0.56 -23.75 -0.90
CA GLU A 68 -0.20 -23.09 -1.97
C GLU A 68 -1.36 -22.27 -1.40
N VAL A 69 -1.41 -21.00 -1.80
CA VAL A 69 -2.47 -20.05 -1.41
C VAL A 69 -3.24 -19.64 -2.65
N ARG A 70 -4.59 -19.69 -2.57
CA ARG A 70 -5.48 -19.30 -3.68
C ARG A 70 -6.34 -18.10 -3.27
N LEU A 71 -6.13 -16.99 -3.97
CA LEU A 71 -6.82 -15.73 -3.74
C LEU A 71 -7.85 -15.51 -4.85
N GLY A 72 -9.09 -15.21 -4.47
CA GLY A 72 -10.13 -14.78 -5.41
C GLY A 72 -10.01 -13.29 -5.73
N ARG A 73 -10.29 -12.91 -6.98
CA ARG A 73 -10.40 -11.51 -7.38
C ARG A 73 -11.54 -10.84 -6.61
N ALA A 74 -11.24 -9.70 -5.98
CA ALA A 74 -12.24 -8.89 -5.31
C ALA A 74 -13.07 -8.06 -6.31
N GLY A 75 -14.18 -7.48 -5.86
CA GLY A 75 -15.11 -6.74 -6.71
C GLY A 75 -14.53 -5.47 -7.35
N ASP A 76 -13.41 -4.97 -6.82
CA ASP A 76 -12.61 -3.87 -7.35
C ASP A 76 -11.54 -4.34 -8.36
N SER A 77 -11.56 -5.62 -8.73
CA SER A 77 -10.62 -6.28 -9.64
C SER A 77 -9.21 -6.52 -9.11
N HIS A 78 -8.93 -6.29 -7.83
CA HIS A 78 -7.62 -6.58 -7.21
C HIS A 78 -7.61 -7.93 -6.48
N PHE A 79 -6.41 -8.42 -6.15
CA PHE A 79 -6.22 -9.58 -5.28
C PHE A 79 -5.76 -9.10 -3.90
N TYR A 80 -6.34 -9.68 -2.85
CA TYR A 80 -6.00 -9.36 -1.47
C TYR A 80 -5.59 -10.63 -0.74
N ALA A 81 -4.54 -10.53 0.07
CA ALA A 81 -4.09 -11.56 0.96
C ALA A 81 -4.20 -11.09 2.42
N ASP A 82 -4.62 -11.99 3.30
CA ASP A 82 -4.48 -11.81 4.73
C ASP A 82 -3.07 -12.26 5.12
N ALA A 83 -2.17 -11.32 5.37
CA ALA A 83 -0.80 -11.59 5.79
C ALA A 83 -0.65 -11.47 7.30
N ASN A 84 0.22 -12.27 7.89
CA ASN A 84 0.77 -12.05 9.23
C ASN A 84 2.12 -11.34 9.06
N VAL A 85 2.18 -10.06 9.43
CA VAL A 85 3.38 -9.23 9.36
C VAL A 85 3.83 -8.97 10.78
N ASP A 86 5.02 -9.44 11.13
CA ASP A 86 5.62 -9.29 12.45
C ASP A 86 4.65 -9.62 13.61
N GLY A 87 3.86 -10.69 13.43
CA GLY A 87 2.89 -11.18 14.42
C GLY A 87 1.51 -10.55 14.35
N THR A 88 1.28 -9.58 13.45
CA THR A 88 0.02 -8.86 13.29
C THR A 88 -0.65 -9.19 11.97
N LYS A 89 -1.96 -9.50 12.03
CA LYS A 89 -2.74 -9.79 10.82
C LYS A 89 -3.10 -8.51 10.07
N ILE A 90 -2.57 -8.34 8.86
CA ILE A 90 -2.82 -7.19 7.97
C ILE A 90 -3.37 -7.70 6.64
N ARG A 91 -4.44 -7.07 6.16
CA ARG A 91 -4.95 -7.32 4.80
C ARG A 91 -4.17 -6.46 3.82
N MET A 92 -3.53 -7.09 2.85
CA MET A 92 -2.66 -6.42 1.88
C MET A 92 -3.14 -6.69 0.46
N MET A 93 -3.02 -5.71 -0.42
CA MET A 93 -3.25 -5.90 -1.85
C MET A 93 -1.99 -6.51 -2.48
N VAL A 94 -2.15 -7.53 -3.33
CA VAL A 94 -1.04 -8.07 -4.11
C VAL A 94 -0.76 -7.14 -5.28
N ASP A 95 0.44 -6.57 -5.32
CA ASP A 95 0.85 -5.59 -6.34
C ASP A 95 2.20 -5.95 -6.93
N SER A 96 2.19 -6.62 -8.09
CA SER A 96 3.41 -6.96 -8.82
C SER A 96 4.18 -5.75 -9.35
N GLY A 97 3.55 -4.57 -9.40
CA GLY A 97 4.16 -3.31 -9.81
C GLY A 97 4.89 -2.57 -8.68
N ALA A 98 4.70 -2.99 -7.42
CA ALA A 98 5.45 -2.49 -6.29
C ALA A 98 6.79 -3.22 -6.15
N SER A 99 7.89 -2.47 -6.16
CA SER A 99 9.26 -3.00 -6.03
C SER A 99 9.54 -3.62 -4.65
N ILE A 100 8.96 -3.05 -3.59
CA ILE A 100 9.07 -3.55 -2.22
C ILE A 100 7.69 -3.57 -1.57
N VAL A 101 7.57 -4.24 -0.42
CA VAL A 101 6.38 -4.15 0.43
C VAL A 101 6.18 -2.69 0.87
N ALA A 102 4.97 -2.18 0.69
CA ALA A 102 4.62 -0.82 1.07
C ALA A 102 3.58 -0.85 2.18
N LEU A 103 3.91 -0.29 3.34
CA LEU A 103 3.02 -0.20 4.48
C LEU A 103 2.33 1.16 4.52
N THR A 104 1.04 1.14 4.84
CA THR A 104 0.36 2.34 5.33
C THR A 104 0.94 2.71 6.70
N ARG A 105 0.89 4.00 7.06
CA ARG A 105 1.26 4.46 8.41
C ARG A 105 0.53 3.68 9.50
N ARG A 106 -0.79 3.52 9.34
CA ARG A 106 -1.63 2.78 10.29
C ARG A 106 -1.16 1.35 10.51
N ASP A 107 -0.83 0.64 9.43
CA ASP A 107 -0.40 -0.76 9.53
C ASP A 107 1.02 -0.87 10.10
N ALA A 108 1.91 0.07 9.77
CA ALA A 108 3.24 0.16 10.40
C ALA A 108 3.14 0.38 11.93
N GLU A 109 2.28 1.31 12.36
CA GLU A 109 2.02 1.55 13.78
C GLU A 109 1.40 0.33 14.46
N ALA A 110 0.51 -0.39 13.77
CA ALA A 110 -0.13 -1.60 14.29
C ALA A 110 0.87 -2.74 14.55
N ILE A 111 1.97 -2.81 13.81
CA ILE A 111 3.06 -3.77 14.04
C ILE A 111 4.14 -3.22 15.00
N GLY A 112 3.92 -2.06 15.61
CA GLY A 112 4.78 -1.49 16.64
C GLY A 112 5.91 -0.58 16.12
N ILE A 113 5.88 -0.17 14.85
CA ILE A 113 6.84 0.80 14.31
C ILE A 113 6.44 2.20 14.74
N ASP A 114 7.35 2.91 15.42
CA ASP A 114 7.24 4.35 15.65
C ASP A 114 7.62 5.10 14.36
N VAL A 115 6.62 5.34 13.51
CA VAL A 115 6.80 5.95 12.17
C VAL A 115 7.39 7.36 12.26
N ASP A 116 7.08 8.12 13.31
CA ASP A 116 7.55 9.50 13.47
C ASP A 116 9.03 9.57 13.86
N SER A 117 9.55 8.51 14.47
CA SER A 117 10.98 8.36 14.78
C SER A 117 11.85 7.99 13.56
N LEU A 118 11.25 7.43 12.50
CA LEU A 118 11.99 7.02 11.31
C LEU A 118 12.49 8.24 10.53
N PRO A 119 13.65 8.16 9.85
CA PRO A 119 14.05 9.18 8.89
C PRO A 119 13.24 9.04 7.59
N ILE A 120 13.03 10.16 6.90
CA ILE A 120 12.64 10.12 5.49
C ILE A 120 13.90 9.82 4.70
N ALA A 121 13.91 8.71 3.96
CA ALA A 121 15.07 8.29 3.20
C ALA A 121 14.65 7.70 1.85
N GLY A 122 14.76 8.53 0.81
CA GLY A 122 14.36 8.18 -0.56
C GLY A 122 12.93 8.60 -0.89
N SER A 123 12.49 8.17 -2.07
CA SER A 123 11.14 8.43 -2.55
C SER A 123 10.63 7.27 -3.39
N ALA A 124 9.32 7.07 -3.38
CA ALA A 124 8.63 6.16 -4.28
C ALA A 124 8.03 6.95 -5.43
N ASN A 125 8.27 6.50 -6.65
CA ASN A 125 7.45 6.93 -7.78
C ASN A 125 6.17 6.09 -7.76
N THR A 126 5.01 6.74 -7.67
CA THR A 126 3.68 6.10 -7.60
C THR A 126 2.78 6.62 -8.71
N ALA A 127 1.59 6.03 -8.88
CA ALA A 127 0.58 6.57 -9.79
C ALA A 127 0.13 8.00 -9.44
N GLY A 128 0.23 8.40 -8.16
CA GLY A 128 -0.05 9.76 -7.69
C GLY A 128 1.14 10.73 -7.80
N GLY A 129 2.29 10.26 -8.31
CA GLY A 129 3.53 11.00 -8.37
C GLY A 129 4.56 10.54 -7.33
N LEU A 130 5.57 11.37 -7.10
CA LEU A 130 6.67 11.06 -6.20
C LEU A 130 6.26 11.29 -4.74
N VAL A 131 6.40 10.26 -3.90
CA VAL A 131 6.07 10.32 -2.46
C VAL A 131 7.31 10.02 -1.62
N PRO A 132 7.54 10.74 -0.50
CA PRO A 132 8.60 10.39 0.44
C PRO A 132 8.36 9.03 1.09
N VAL A 133 9.43 8.29 1.36
CA VAL A 133 9.35 6.98 2.02
C VAL A 133 10.24 6.89 3.26
N ARG A 134 9.86 5.99 4.16
CA ARG A 134 10.60 5.65 5.38
C ARG A 134 10.93 4.16 5.32
N PRO A 135 12.16 3.80 4.91
CA PRO A 135 12.55 2.40 4.75
C PRO A 135 12.53 1.67 6.09
N VAL A 136 12.08 0.42 6.07
CA VAL A 136 12.09 -0.51 7.21
C VAL A 136 12.40 -1.92 6.71
N THR A 137 12.77 -2.80 7.63
CA THR A 137 12.89 -4.24 7.36
C THR A 137 11.91 -4.96 8.27
N LEU A 138 11.03 -5.75 7.69
CA LEU A 138 10.08 -6.58 8.43
C LEU A 138 10.77 -7.88 8.82
N ASP A 139 10.60 -8.32 10.06
CA ASP A 139 11.20 -9.56 10.54
C ASP A 139 10.64 -10.76 9.78
N SER A 140 9.32 -10.78 9.55
CA SER A 140 8.61 -11.81 8.81
C SER A 140 7.31 -11.32 8.17
N VAL A 141 7.03 -11.85 6.99
CA VAL A 141 5.73 -11.75 6.32
C VAL A 141 5.29 -13.17 5.97
N ASP A 142 4.17 -13.62 6.53
CA ASP A 142 3.56 -14.92 6.27
C ASP A 142 2.21 -14.73 5.57
N VAL A 143 2.02 -15.33 4.41
CA VAL A 143 0.72 -15.44 3.76
C VAL A 143 0.24 -16.88 3.82
N GLU A 144 -0.73 -17.14 4.71
CA GLU A 144 -1.38 -18.44 4.91
C GLU A 144 -0.41 -19.64 4.99
N GLY A 145 0.76 -19.47 5.61
CA GLY A 145 1.79 -20.50 5.79
C GLY A 145 2.97 -20.41 4.84
N ILE A 146 3.02 -19.43 3.94
CA ILE A 146 4.21 -19.11 3.14
C ILE A 146 4.94 -17.95 3.82
N GLU A 147 5.97 -18.25 4.61
CA GLU A 147 6.75 -17.26 5.36
C GLU A 147 8.01 -16.81 4.61
N VAL A 148 8.21 -15.50 4.53
CA VAL A 148 9.45 -14.87 4.09
C VAL A 148 9.97 -13.98 5.22
N ARG A 149 11.27 -14.08 5.53
CA ARG A 149 11.93 -13.35 6.62
C ARG A 149 12.86 -12.26 6.10
N GLY A 150 13.04 -11.19 6.89
CA GLY A 150 13.93 -10.07 6.53
C GLY A 150 13.47 -9.36 5.26
N VAL A 151 12.18 -9.02 5.19
CA VAL A 151 11.55 -8.46 4.00
C VAL A 151 11.79 -6.95 3.94
N GLU A 152 12.39 -6.49 2.85
CA GLU A 152 12.53 -5.05 2.59
C GLU A 152 11.14 -4.42 2.42
N ALA A 153 10.91 -3.33 3.14
CA ALA A 153 9.66 -2.60 3.08
C ALA A 153 9.87 -1.09 3.25
N ALA A 154 8.82 -0.32 3.03
CA ALA A 154 8.80 1.09 3.40
C ALA A 154 7.43 1.51 3.89
N VAL A 155 7.41 2.45 4.83
CA VAL A 155 6.21 3.21 5.19
C VAL A 155 6.09 4.38 4.23
N LEU A 156 4.96 4.48 3.55
CA LEU A 156 4.65 5.57 2.62
C LEU A 156 3.79 6.61 3.33
N ASP A 157 4.20 7.87 3.28
CA ASP A 157 3.44 8.99 3.84
C ASP A 157 2.44 9.51 2.79
N ALA A 158 1.57 8.59 2.33
CA ALA A 158 0.55 8.83 1.31
C ALA A 158 -0.73 8.07 1.66
N ASP A 159 -1.88 8.57 1.22
CA ASP A 159 -3.15 7.88 1.39
C ASP A 159 -3.31 6.77 0.34
N MET A 160 -2.72 5.60 0.65
CA MET A 160 -2.79 4.41 -0.19
C MET A 160 -4.07 3.59 0.04
N GLY A 161 -4.80 3.84 1.13
CA GLY A 161 -5.94 3.05 1.59
C GLY A 161 -5.61 1.64 2.11
N VAL A 162 -4.66 0.93 1.51
CA VAL A 162 -4.26 -0.44 1.87
C VAL A 162 -2.76 -0.67 1.68
N SER A 163 -2.16 -1.50 2.52
CA SER A 163 -0.76 -1.92 2.36
C SER A 163 -0.59 -2.86 1.15
N LEU A 164 0.59 -2.84 0.53
CA LEU A 164 0.90 -3.60 -0.69
C LEU A 164 1.93 -4.69 -0.45
N LEU A 165 1.63 -5.89 -0.94
CA LEU A 165 2.60 -6.97 -1.09
C LEU A 165 3.32 -6.82 -2.44
N GLY A 166 4.53 -6.27 -2.37
CA GLY A 166 5.39 -6.04 -3.53
C GLY A 166 6.43 -7.13 -3.77
N GLN A 167 7.34 -6.86 -4.72
CA GLN A 167 8.33 -7.81 -5.22
C GLN A 167 9.38 -8.23 -4.19
N SER A 168 9.67 -7.44 -3.16
CA SER A 168 10.55 -7.87 -2.05
C SER A 168 10.04 -9.11 -1.31
N TYR A 169 8.73 -9.34 -1.33
CA TYR A 169 8.08 -10.58 -0.92
C TYR A 169 7.82 -11.52 -2.10
N LEU A 170 7.12 -11.03 -3.14
CA LEU A 170 6.61 -11.88 -4.23
C LEU A 170 7.71 -12.60 -5.03
N SER A 171 8.89 -12.00 -5.19
CA SER A 171 10.01 -12.63 -5.89
C SER A 171 10.70 -13.75 -5.11
N LYS A 172 10.36 -13.93 -3.84
CA LYS A 172 10.88 -15.01 -2.98
C LYS A 172 10.01 -16.26 -3.02
N LEU A 173 8.83 -16.15 -3.61
CA LEU A 173 7.92 -17.26 -3.87
C LEU A 173 8.44 -18.10 -5.04
N ASP A 174 8.15 -19.39 -5.02
CA ASP A 174 8.41 -20.29 -6.14
C ASP A 174 7.57 -19.92 -7.36
N ALA A 175 6.31 -19.50 -7.13
CA ALA A 175 5.42 -19.06 -8.21
C ALA A 175 4.35 -18.07 -7.76
N VAL A 176 4.04 -17.12 -8.65
CA VAL A 176 2.89 -16.21 -8.57
C VAL A 176 2.15 -16.25 -9.91
N ASN A 177 0.98 -16.88 -9.93
CA ASN A 177 0.21 -17.10 -11.16
C ASN A 177 -1.18 -16.47 -11.05
N VAL A 178 -1.69 -15.95 -12.17
CA VAL A 178 -3.06 -15.44 -12.29
C VAL A 178 -3.77 -16.16 -13.44
N GLU A 179 -4.87 -16.83 -13.12
CA GLU A 179 -5.73 -17.54 -14.05
C GLU A 179 -7.17 -17.09 -13.86
N GLY A 180 -7.67 -16.26 -14.79
CA GLY A 180 -9.00 -15.65 -14.69
C GLY A 180 -9.15 -14.81 -13.43
N ASP A 181 -10.05 -15.23 -12.53
CA ASP A 181 -10.33 -14.57 -11.25
C ASP A 181 -9.64 -15.23 -10.05
N THR A 182 -8.69 -16.13 -10.31
CA THR A 182 -7.89 -16.78 -9.25
C THR A 182 -6.43 -16.38 -9.39
N MET A 183 -5.83 -15.99 -8.28
CA MET A 183 -4.38 -15.90 -8.12
C MET A 183 -3.90 -17.05 -7.24
N THR A 184 -2.77 -17.64 -7.60
CA THR A 184 -2.12 -18.71 -6.84
C THR A 184 -0.71 -18.28 -6.45
N LEU A 185 -0.38 -18.39 -5.16
CA LEU A 185 0.95 -18.14 -4.58
C LEU A 185 1.53 -19.46 -4.08
N ARG A 186 2.80 -19.72 -4.34
CA ARG A 186 3.53 -20.93 -3.92
C ARG A 186 4.95 -20.61 -3.55
#